data_AF-A0A2P6FTE7-F1
#
_entry.id   AF-A0A2P6FTE7-F1
#
_cell.length_a   1.000
_cell.length_b   1.000
_cell.length_c   1.000
_cell.angle_alpha   90.00
_cell.angle_beta   90.00
_cell.angle_gamma   90.00
#
_symmetry.space_group_name_H-M   'P 1'
#
loop_
_entity.id
_entity.type
_entity.pdbx_description
1 polymer ?
#
loop_
_entity_poly.entity_id
_entity_poly.type
_entity_poly.pdbx_seq_one_letter_code
_entity_poly.pdbx_strand_id
1 'polypeptide(L)'
;MEIENNFRLVNYKIGRIEFEPTPSAAKNLASRLTGFLKEQTGARWFVSVVSSGGGQTIREASVEKQTLSEKKAMSSPTVRAVFDNFPASKFCKIDNKRYENRSSGIGSDIKTEALVWEPIEKE
;
A
#
# COMPACT_ATOMS: atom_id res chain seq x y z
N MET A 1 -4.73 -3.95 13.70
CA MET A 1 -5.78 -4.77 13.05
C MET A 1 -7.20 -4.51 13.56
N GLU A 2 -7.51 -4.53 14.86
CA GLU A 2 -8.93 -4.39 15.30
C GLU A 2 -9.61 -3.10 14.82
N ILE A 3 -8.94 -1.95 14.92
CA ILE A 3 -9.46 -0.66 14.43
C ILE A 3 -9.51 -0.65 12.90
N GLU A 4 -8.43 -1.02 12.21
CA GLU A 4 -8.34 -0.98 10.75
C GLU A 4 -9.42 -1.81 10.05
N ASN A 5 -9.86 -2.89 10.69
CA ASN A 5 -10.87 -3.81 10.15
C ASN A 5 -12.30 -3.41 10.52
N ASN A 6 -12.50 -2.67 11.62
CA ASN A 6 -13.82 -2.54 12.23
C ASN A 6 -14.26 -1.09 12.47
N PHE A 7 -13.46 -0.12 12.07
CA PHE A 7 -13.72 1.30 12.27
C PHE A 7 -14.05 1.97 10.94
N ARG A 8 -15.31 2.39 10.77
CA ARG A 8 -15.76 3.20 9.65
C ARG A 8 -16.00 4.63 10.11
N LEU A 9 -15.14 5.55 9.68
CA LEU A 9 -15.25 6.95 10.08
C LEU A 9 -16.50 7.59 9.47
N VAL A 10 -17.29 8.26 10.31
CA VAL A 10 -18.49 9.02 9.89
C VAL A 10 -18.19 10.51 9.99
N ASN A 11 -17.63 10.93 11.12
CA ASN A 11 -17.36 12.33 11.41
C ASN A 11 -16.16 12.46 12.33
N TYR A 12 -15.33 13.47 12.06
CA TYR A 12 -14.14 13.77 12.84
C TYR A 12 -14.11 15.24 13.20
N LYS A 13 -14.06 15.52 14.50
CA LYS A 13 -13.80 16.85 15.07
C LYS A 13 -12.84 16.71 16.24
N ILE A 14 -12.06 17.75 16.52
CA ILE A 14 -11.20 17.74 17.71
C ILE A 14 -12.06 17.53 18.96
N GLY A 15 -11.73 16.50 19.75
CA GLY A 15 -12.49 16.11 20.93
C GLY A 15 -13.75 15.28 20.66
N ARG A 16 -14.11 15.00 19.39
CA ARG A 16 -15.28 14.16 19.06
C ARG A 16 -15.07 13.31 17.80
N ILE A 17 -15.32 12.02 17.94
CA ILE A 17 -15.25 11.06 16.83
C ILE A 17 -16.55 10.28 16.77
N GLU A 18 -17.14 10.21 15.59
CA GLU A 18 -18.31 9.38 15.31
C GLU A 18 -17.90 8.32 14.29
N PHE A 19 -18.22 7.06 14.61
CA PHE A 19 -17.87 5.95 13.74
C PHE A 19 -18.98 4.90 13.74
N GLU A 20 -19.05 4.16 12.64
CA GLU A 20 -19.89 2.99 12.49
C GLU A 20 -19.01 1.75 12.69
N PRO A 21 -19.26 0.93 13.73
CA PRO A 21 -18.58 -0.35 13.88
C PRO A 21 -19.07 -1.33 12.80
N THR A 22 -18.17 -2.17 12.31
CA THR A 22 -18.59 -3.34 11.52
C THR A 22 -19.36 -4.35 12.39
N PRO A 23 -20.14 -5.27 11.78
CA PRO A 23 -20.87 -6.30 12.54
C PRO A 23 -19.96 -7.20 13.41
N SER A 24 -18.69 -7.32 13.06
CA SER A 24 -17.69 -8.11 13.79
C SER A 24 -16.90 -7.30 14.84
N ALA A 25 -17.17 -6.00 14.98
CA ALA A 25 -16.46 -5.15 15.92
C ALA A 25 -16.74 -5.53 17.39
N ALA A 26 -15.74 -5.38 18.24
CA ALA A 26 -15.93 -5.55 19.67
C ALA A 26 -16.83 -4.43 20.25
N LYS A 27 -17.78 -4.82 21.11
CA LYS A 27 -18.74 -3.87 21.73
C LYS A 27 -18.07 -2.79 22.60
N ASN A 28 -16.85 -3.05 23.09
CA ASN A 28 -16.09 -2.10 23.92
C ASN A 28 -15.13 -1.20 23.12
N LEU A 29 -15.15 -1.26 21.78
CA LEU A 29 -14.22 -0.52 20.93
C LEU A 29 -14.28 1.00 21.17
N ALA A 30 -15.48 1.58 21.32
CA ALA A 30 -15.65 3.01 21.58
C ALA A 30 -15.02 3.46 22.91
N SER A 31 -15.20 2.66 23.97
CA SER A 31 -14.62 2.93 25.29
C SER A 31 -13.10 2.83 25.27
N ARG A 32 -12.56 1.77 24.66
CA ARG A 32 -11.11 1.58 24.51
C ARG A 32 -10.48 2.70 23.69
N LEU A 33 -11.12 3.13 22.61
CA LEU A 33 -10.65 4.25 21.80
C LEU A 33 -10.64 5.55 22.59
N THR A 34 -11.66 5.79 23.42
CA THR A 34 -11.72 6.97 24.30
C THR A 34 -10.54 6.99 25.29
N GLY A 35 -10.25 5.86 25.93
CA GLY A 35 -9.13 5.73 26.86
C GLY A 35 -7.78 5.96 26.18
N PHE A 36 -7.57 5.30 25.04
CA PHE A 36 -6.37 5.44 24.23
C PHE A 36 -6.14 6.89 23.78
N LEU A 37 -7.17 7.56 23.27
CA LEU A 37 -7.06 8.95 22.83
C LEU A 37 -6.78 9.89 24.00
N LYS A 38 -7.40 9.67 25.16
CA LYS A 38 -7.11 10.46 26.37
C LYS A 38 -5.66 10.30 26.81
N GLU A 39 -5.13 9.08 26.81
CA GLU A 39 -3.76 8.79 27.20
C GLU A 39 -2.74 9.43 26.24
N GLN A 40 -2.98 9.33 24.93
CA GLN A 40 -2.04 9.83 23.92
C GLN A 40 -2.14 11.34 23.69
N THR A 41 -3.32 11.93 23.82
CA THR A 41 -3.53 13.37 23.51
C THR A 41 -3.63 14.24 24.75
N GLY A 42 -3.82 13.67 25.94
CA GLY A 42 -4.09 14.40 27.18
C GLY A 42 -5.47 15.10 27.21
N ALA A 43 -6.22 15.08 26.12
CA ALA A 43 -7.51 15.75 25.97
C ALA A 43 -8.69 14.80 26.19
N ARG A 44 -9.85 15.35 26.53
CA ARG A 44 -11.09 14.58 26.63
C ARG A 44 -11.69 14.38 25.24
N TRP A 45 -11.90 13.12 24.87
CA TRP A 45 -12.57 12.74 23.63
C TRP A 45 -13.93 12.12 23.89
N PHE A 46 -14.90 12.48 23.06
CA PHE A 46 -16.20 11.82 22.98
C PHE A 46 -16.23 10.91 21.75
N VAL A 47 -16.30 9.61 21.96
CA VAL A 47 -16.41 8.63 20.89
C VAL A 47 -17.84 8.06 20.90
N SER A 48 -18.58 8.26 19.81
CA SER A 48 -19.94 7.75 19.67
C SER A 48 -20.07 6.78 18.50
N VAL A 49 -20.92 5.77 18.70
CA VAL A 49 -21.29 4.79 17.68
C VAL A 49 -22.56 5.28 16.98
N VAL A 50 -22.56 5.28 15.65
CA VAL A 50 -23.75 5.49 14.83
C VAL A 50 -24.11 4.19 14.10
N SER A 51 -25.40 4.04 13.76
CA SER A 51 -25.93 2.84 13.11
C SER A 51 -25.71 2.81 11.59
N SER A 52 -25.46 3.96 10.96
CA SER A 52 -25.23 4.08 9.52
C SER A 52 -24.46 5.36 9.18
N GLY A 53 -23.87 5.40 8.00
CA GLY A 53 -23.18 6.58 7.45
C GLY A 53 -21.67 6.53 7.57
N GLY A 54 -21.10 5.40 7.99
CA GLY A 54 -19.66 5.18 7.95
C GLY A 54 -19.14 4.98 6.53
N GLY A 55 -17.96 5.52 6.25
CA GLY A 55 -17.22 5.22 5.04
C GLY A 55 -16.67 3.77 5.02
N GLN A 56 -15.78 3.48 4.08
CA GLN A 56 -15.05 2.22 4.10
C GLN A 56 -14.07 2.17 5.28
N THR A 57 -13.83 0.97 5.79
CA THR A 57 -12.73 0.72 6.72
C THR A 57 -11.38 0.89 6.02
N ILE A 58 -10.32 1.12 6.79
CA ILE A 58 -8.95 1.23 6.26
C ILE A 58 -8.56 -0.06 5.53
N ARG A 59 -8.99 -1.22 6.05
CA ARG A 59 -8.75 -2.51 5.40
C ARG A 59 -9.49 -2.65 4.08
N GLU A 60 -10.78 -2.33 4.03
CA GLU A 60 -11.57 -2.37 2.79
C GLU A 60 -10.92 -1.48 1.72
N ALA A 61 -10.55 -0.24 2.08
CA ALA A 61 -9.87 0.67 1.17
C ALA A 61 -8.49 0.16 0.71
N SER A 62 -7.74 -0.54 1.58
CA SER A 62 -6.45 -1.14 1.22
C SER A 62 -6.61 -2.31 0.27
N VAL A 63 -7.62 -3.16 0.47
CA VAL A 63 -7.91 -4.30 -0.41
C VAL A 63 -8.35 -3.79 -1.78
N GLU A 64 -9.23 -2.78 -1.84
CA GLU A 64 -9.65 -2.16 -3.09
C GLU A 64 -8.46 -1.60 -3.88
N LYS A 65 -7.55 -0.88 -3.21
CA LYS A 65 -6.30 -0.38 -3.82
C LYS A 65 -5.42 -1.50 -4.36
N GLN A 66 -5.30 -2.61 -3.63
CA GLN A 66 -4.51 -3.76 -4.06
C GLN A 66 -5.13 -4.39 -5.33
N THR A 67 -6.43 -4.65 -5.34
CA THR A 67 -7.14 -5.21 -6.49
C THR A 67 -7.04 -4.30 -7.72
N LEU A 68 -7.15 -2.97 -7.53
CA LEU A 68 -6.96 -2.01 -8.61
C LEU A 68 -5.52 -2.04 -9.16
N SER A 69 -4.54 -2.16 -8.29
CA SER A 69 -3.12 -2.25 -8.66
C SER A 69 -2.82 -3.53 -9.43
N GLU A 70 -3.38 -4.66 -9.01
CA GLU A 70 -3.26 -5.95 -9.71
C GLU A 70 -3.89 -5.91 -11.10
N LYS A 71 -5.11 -5.37 -11.22
CA LYS A 71 -5.77 -5.17 -12.53
C LYS A 71 -4.94 -4.29 -13.46
N LYS A 72 -4.36 -3.21 -12.94
CA LYS A 72 -3.48 -2.32 -13.70
C LYS A 72 -2.19 -3.02 -14.13
N ALA A 73 -1.58 -3.82 -13.24
CA ALA A 73 -0.39 -4.60 -13.57
C ALA A 73 -0.68 -5.63 -14.68
N MET A 74 -1.80 -6.36 -14.60
CA MET A 74 -2.23 -7.34 -15.60
C MET A 74 -2.58 -6.73 -16.97
N SER A 75 -2.84 -5.41 -17.02
CA SER A 75 -3.06 -4.70 -18.29
C SER A 75 -1.76 -4.49 -19.08
N SER A 76 -0.59 -4.63 -18.44
CA SER A 76 0.71 -4.52 -19.12
C SER A 76 1.02 -5.80 -19.91
N PRO A 77 1.35 -5.70 -21.22
CA PRO A 77 1.70 -6.86 -22.04
C PRO A 77 2.86 -7.70 -21.48
N THR A 78 3.86 -7.05 -20.90
CA THR A 78 5.02 -7.73 -20.30
C THR A 78 4.64 -8.53 -19.06
N VAL A 79 3.80 -7.97 -18.18
CA VAL A 79 3.34 -8.66 -16.98
C VAL A 79 2.50 -9.87 -17.35
N ARG A 80 1.59 -9.72 -18.33
CA ARG A 80 0.78 -10.83 -18.83
C ARG A 80 1.63 -11.98 -19.37
N ALA A 81 2.64 -11.67 -20.20
CA ALA A 81 3.57 -12.68 -20.72
C ALA A 81 4.31 -13.43 -19.61
N VAL A 82 4.67 -12.77 -18.50
CA VAL A 82 5.28 -13.43 -17.34
C VAL A 82 4.29 -14.40 -16.69
N PHE A 83 3.05 -13.99 -16.44
CA PHE A 83 2.04 -14.89 -15.86
C PHE A 83 1.66 -16.05 -16.79
N ASP A 84 1.67 -15.85 -18.10
CA ASP A 84 1.42 -16.91 -19.08
C ASP A 84 2.53 -17.98 -19.06
N ASN A 85 3.80 -17.57 -18.89
CA ASN A 85 4.94 -18.50 -18.79
C ASN A 85 5.11 -19.09 -17.38
N PHE A 86 4.62 -18.40 -16.35
CA PHE A 86 4.75 -18.80 -14.95
C PHE A 86 3.38 -18.75 -14.24
N PRO A 87 2.47 -19.71 -14.50
CA PRO A 87 1.10 -19.68 -13.99
C PRO A 87 0.99 -19.86 -12.46
N ALA A 88 2.06 -20.35 -11.81
CA ALA A 88 2.12 -20.45 -10.34
C ALA A 88 2.59 -19.14 -9.66
N SER A 89 2.99 -18.13 -10.44
CA SER A 89 3.44 -16.84 -9.91
C SER A 89 2.29 -16.06 -9.26
N LYS A 90 2.64 -15.25 -8.27
CA LYS A 90 1.70 -14.39 -7.54
C LYS A 90 2.33 -13.01 -7.36
N PHE A 91 1.50 -11.98 -7.29
CA PHE A 91 1.97 -10.65 -6.92
C PHE A 91 2.36 -10.64 -5.43
N CYS A 92 3.65 -10.48 -5.12
CA CYS A 92 4.12 -10.35 -3.73
C CYS A 92 3.97 -8.92 -3.20
N LYS A 93 4.33 -7.91 -4.00
CA LYS A 93 4.20 -6.49 -3.68
C LYS A 93 4.14 -5.70 -4.98
N ILE A 94 3.13 -4.83 -5.11
CA ILE A 94 3.02 -3.91 -6.25
C ILE A 94 3.32 -2.52 -5.70
N ASP A 95 4.48 -1.99 -6.07
CA ASP A 95 4.90 -0.64 -5.69
C ASP A 95 4.87 0.23 -6.94
N ASN A 96 4.10 1.31 -6.89
CA ASN A 96 3.93 2.21 -8.01
C ASN A 96 5.02 3.30 -8.00
N LYS A 97 6.27 2.87 -7.77
CA LYS A 97 7.42 3.76 -7.87
C LYS A 97 7.51 4.22 -9.31
N ARG A 98 7.43 5.53 -9.53
CA ARG A 98 8.00 6.11 -10.74
C ARG A 98 9.47 5.73 -10.70
N TYR A 99 9.87 4.78 -11.54
CA TYR A 99 11.25 4.68 -11.94
C TYR A 99 11.51 5.98 -12.70
N GLU A 100 12.08 6.97 -12.01
CA GLU A 100 12.73 8.07 -12.70
C GLU A 100 13.72 7.42 -13.63
N ASN A 101 13.44 7.58 -14.92
CA ASN A 101 14.18 6.94 -15.97
C ASN A 101 15.61 7.47 -15.87
N ARG A 102 16.52 6.66 -15.33
CA ARG A 102 17.96 6.95 -15.33
C ARG A 102 18.54 6.92 -16.76
N SER A 103 17.69 6.79 -17.77
CA SER A 103 17.99 7.07 -19.17
C SER A 103 17.90 8.57 -19.45
N SER A 104 18.85 9.33 -18.93
CA SER A 104 19.26 10.62 -19.49
C SER A 104 20.78 10.63 -19.47
N GLY A 105 21.36 9.95 -20.47
CA GLY A 105 22.82 9.85 -20.64
C GLY A 105 23.35 8.46 -20.98
N ILE A 106 22.78 7.78 -21.98
CA ILE A 106 23.58 6.83 -22.78
C ILE A 106 23.56 7.38 -24.21
N GLY A 107 24.36 8.42 -24.40
CA GLY A 107 24.64 9.05 -25.66
C GLY A 107 25.97 9.77 -25.49
N SER A 108 26.98 9.30 -26.22
CA SER A 108 28.36 9.78 -26.30
C SER A 108 29.20 9.73 -25.01
N ASP A 109 29.71 8.54 -24.67
CA ASP A 109 31.09 8.37 -24.15
C ASP A 109 31.44 6.87 -24.10
N ILE A 110 31.28 6.19 -25.23
CA ILE A 110 32.06 4.97 -25.47
C ILE A 110 33.38 5.50 -26.01
N LYS A 111 34.37 5.72 -25.14
CA LYS A 111 35.76 5.78 -25.62
C LYS A 111 36.04 4.42 -26.24
N THR A 112 36.10 4.38 -27.57
CA THR A 112 36.60 3.25 -28.35
C THR A 112 38.10 3.16 -28.08
N GLU A 113 38.48 2.70 -26.91
CA GLU A 113 39.80 2.16 -26.70
C GLU A 113 39.70 0.71 -27.12
N ALA A 114 40.16 0.43 -28.34
CA ALA A 114 40.23 -0.92 -28.86
C ALA A 114 41.07 -1.75 -27.89
N LEU A 115 40.40 -2.64 -27.14
CA LEU A 115 41.05 -3.72 -26.42
C LEU A 115 41.71 -4.63 -27.48
N VAL A 116 42.96 -4.30 -27.81
CA VAL A 116 43.85 -5.21 -28.53
C VAL A 116 44.12 -6.36 -27.57
N TRP A 117 43.54 -7.51 -27.88
CA TRP A 117 43.76 -8.75 -27.16
C TRP A 117 45.21 -9.20 -27.35
N GLU A 118 46.01 -9.24 -26.29
CA GLU A 118 47.29 -9.95 -26.31
C GLU A 118 47.11 -11.41 -25.85
N PRO A 119 47.55 -12.40 -26.64
CA PRO A 119 47.41 -13.81 -26.28
C PRO A 119 48.29 -14.14 -25.07
N ILE A 120 47.68 -14.76 -24.06
CA ILE A 120 48.37 -15.23 -22.86
C ILE A 120 49.34 -16.35 -23.28
N GLU A 121 50.65 -16.09 -23.22
CA GLU A 121 51.67 -17.09 -23.47
C GLU A 121 51.51 -18.27 -22.50
N LYS A 122 51.63 -19.48 -23.05
CA LYS A 122 51.64 -20.74 -22.30
C LYS A 122 53.06 -21.00 -21.81
N GLU A 123 53.20 -21.27 -20.51
CA GLU A 123 54.32 -22.06 -19.96
C GLU A 123 53.79 -23.35 -19.37
#